data_AF-W0E948-F1
#
_entry.id   AF-W0E948-F1
#
_cell.length_a   1.000
_cell.length_b   1.000
_cell.length_c   1.000
_cell.angle_alpha   90.00
_cell.angle_beta   90.00
_cell.angle_gamma   90.00
#
_symmetry.space_group_name_H-M   'P 1'
#
loop_
_entity.id
_entity.type
_entity.pdbx_description
1 polymer ?
#
loop_
_entity_poly.entity_id
_entity_poly.type
_entity_poly.pdbx_seq_one_letter_code
_entity_poly.pdbx_strand_id
1 'polypeptide(L)'
;MNKSRPNISSQKKKPKFNFAAFILFAFVATVLVTSGWQLYQLQHQVNGKIAQIEGEKQELLKEKSGLESEIVRLNTPSYVEQLAREQLGLVRKGEIMISPKEQ
;
A
#
# COMPACT_ATOMS: atom_id res chain seq x y z
N MET A 1 -29.74 -82.34 30.91
CA MET A 1 -28.69 -81.33 31.18
C MET A 1 -29.00 -80.11 30.32
N ASN A 2 -29.59 -79.07 30.91
CA ASN A 2 -30.22 -77.96 30.18
C ASN A 2 -29.51 -76.64 30.51
N LYS A 3 -29.10 -75.93 29.45
CA LYS A 3 -28.96 -74.45 29.31
C LYS A 3 -27.94 -73.76 30.25
N SER A 4 -27.15 -72.78 29.84
CA SER A 4 -27.36 -71.70 28.87
C SER A 4 -26.00 -71.18 28.36
N ARG A 5 -25.93 -70.78 27.09
CA ARG A 5 -24.84 -69.93 26.59
C ARG A 5 -25.07 -68.49 27.07
N PRO A 6 -24.07 -67.75 27.56
CA PRO A 6 -24.26 -66.34 27.87
C PRO A 6 -24.43 -65.54 26.58
N ASN A 7 -25.58 -64.89 26.43
CA ASN A 7 -25.88 -63.93 25.38
C ASN A 7 -25.18 -62.60 25.71
N ILE A 8 -24.06 -62.32 25.06
CA ILE A 8 -23.35 -61.04 25.19
C ILE A 8 -23.95 -60.07 24.17
N SER A 9 -25.09 -59.46 24.50
CA SER A 9 -25.64 -58.35 23.72
C SER A 9 -24.75 -57.12 23.93
N SER A 10 -23.81 -56.89 23.02
CA SER A 10 -23.02 -55.66 22.95
C SER A 10 -23.92 -54.49 22.55
N GLN A 11 -24.55 -53.86 23.55
CA GLN A 11 -25.24 -52.60 23.35
C GLN A 11 -24.21 -51.51 23.01
N LYS A 12 -23.99 -51.29 21.71
CA LYS A 12 -23.27 -50.11 21.20
C LYS A 12 -24.10 -48.87 21.55
N LYS A 13 -23.70 -48.17 22.61
CA LYS A 13 -24.28 -46.87 22.98
C LYS A 13 -24.05 -45.91 21.82
N LYS A 14 -25.13 -45.50 21.16
CA LYS A 14 -25.08 -44.47 20.10
C LYS A 14 -24.56 -43.17 20.72
N PRO A 15 -23.63 -42.45 20.06
CA PRO A 15 -23.14 -41.18 20.59
C PRO A 15 -24.32 -40.22 20.71
N LYS A 16 -24.57 -39.70 21.91
CA LYS A 16 -25.56 -38.65 22.12
C LYS A 16 -24.95 -37.37 21.56
N PHE A 17 -25.43 -36.93 20.40
CA PHE A 17 -25.02 -35.67 19.81
C PHE A 17 -25.52 -34.54 20.70
N ASN A 18 -24.61 -33.87 21.39
CA ASN A 18 -24.94 -32.71 22.22
C ASN A 18 -25.16 -31.51 21.31
N PHE A 19 -26.35 -31.41 20.73
CA PHE A 19 -26.74 -30.34 19.79
C PHE A 19 -26.47 -28.94 20.36
N ALA A 20 -26.64 -28.76 21.67
CA ALA A 20 -26.29 -27.52 22.36
C ALA A 20 -24.78 -27.18 22.29
N ALA A 21 -23.91 -28.19 22.43
CA ALA A 21 -22.47 -28.00 22.29
C ALA A 21 -22.08 -27.69 20.84
N PHE A 22 -22.78 -28.29 19.86
CA PHE A 22 -22.59 -27.98 18.45
C PHE A 22 -23.00 -26.54 18.11
N ILE A 23 -24.14 -26.06 18.63
CA ILE A 23 -24.58 -24.67 18.46
C ILE A 23 -23.56 -23.71 19.08
N LEU A 24 -23.10 -23.99 20.31
CA LEU A 24 -22.10 -23.16 20.98
C LEU A 24 -20.81 -23.09 20.15
N PHE A 25 -20.35 -24.24 19.64
CA PHE A 25 -19.16 -24.30 18.80
C PHE A 25 -19.34 -23.52 17.48
N ALA A 26 -20.48 -23.67 16.81
CA ALA A 26 -20.80 -22.93 15.60
C ALA A 26 -20.84 -21.41 15.84
N PHE A 27 -21.38 -20.98 16.99
CA PHE A 27 -21.40 -19.58 17.40
C PHE A 27 -19.99 -19.04 17.60
N VAL A 28 -19.15 -19.73 18.36
CA VAL A 28 -17.74 -19.35 18.58
C VAL A 28 -16.97 -19.32 17.25
N ALA A 29 -17.14 -20.33 16.40
CA ALA A 29 -16.51 -20.37 15.08
C ALA A 29 -16.91 -19.16 14.21
N THR A 30 -18.19 -18.77 14.23
CA THR A 30 -18.69 -17.60 13.50
C THR A 30 -18.04 -16.30 14.01
N VAL A 31 -17.93 -16.12 15.32
CA VAL A 31 -17.25 -14.96 15.92
C VAL A 31 -15.77 -14.91 15.52
N LEU A 32 -15.08 -16.05 15.54
CA LEU A 32 -13.66 -16.12 15.15
C LEU A 32 -13.45 -15.81 13.66
N VAL A 33 -14.30 -16.34 12.78
CA VAL A 33 -14.21 -16.09 11.33
C VAL A 33 -14.48 -14.63 11.01
N THR A 34 -15.53 -14.04 11.59
CA THR A 34 -15.87 -12.62 11.37
C THR A 34 -14.77 -11.69 11.88
N SER A 35 -14.23 -11.95 13.07
CA SER A 35 -13.12 -11.17 13.64
C SER A 35 -11.84 -11.28 12.79
N GLY A 36 -11.48 -12.51 12.37
CA GLY A 36 -10.33 -12.73 11.49
C GLY A 36 -10.46 -12.02 10.14
N TRP A 37 -11.67 -12.02 9.55
CA TRP A 37 -11.93 -11.31 8.30
C TRP A 37 -11.82 -9.79 8.43
N GLN A 38 -12.36 -9.21 9.51
CA GLN A 38 -12.24 -7.78 9.78
C GLN A 38 -10.79 -7.34 9.93
N LEU A 39 -9.98 -8.13 10.66
CA LEU A 39 -8.57 -7.83 10.85
C LEU A 39 -7.77 -7.90 9.54
N TYR A 40 -8.06 -8.90 8.71
CA TYR A 40 -7.44 -9.05 7.38
C TYR A 40 -7.76 -7.86 6.46
N GLN A 41 -9.03 -7.46 6.41
CA GLN A 41 -9.46 -6.30 5.62
C GLN A 41 -8.81 -5.01 6.10
N LEU A 42 -8.71 -4.82 7.42
CA LEU A 42 -8.06 -3.64 8.00
C LEU A 42 -6.57 -3.61 7.66
N GLN A 43 -5.86 -4.74 7.78
CA GLN A 43 -4.45 -4.82 7.40
C GLN A 43 -4.23 -4.49 5.93
N HIS A 44 -5.06 -5.01 5.03
CA HIS A 44 -4.95 -4.68 3.60
C HIS A 44 -5.15 -3.19 3.32
N GLN A 45 -6.17 -2.58 3.93
CA GLN A 45 -6.42 -1.14 3.77
C GLN A 45 -5.28 -0.28 4.32
N VAL A 46 -4.75 -0.63 5.49
CA VAL A 46 -3.64 0.09 6.12
C VAL A 46 -2.37 -0.06 5.28
N ASN A 47 -2.04 -1.27 4.85
CA ASN A 47 -0.86 -1.52 4.02
C ASN A 47 -0.94 -0.80 2.67
N GLY A 48 -2.13 -0.78 2.04
CA GLY A 48 -2.36 -0.02 0.81
C GLY A 48 -2.13 1.48 1.01
N LYS A 49 -2.66 2.06 2.10
CA LYS A 49 -2.43 3.47 2.44
C LYS A 49 -0.97 3.78 2.74
N ILE A 50 -0.27 2.89 3.45
CA ILE A 50 1.16 3.05 3.72
C ILE A 50 1.95 3.07 2.41
N ALA A 51 1.67 2.13 1.50
CA ALA A 51 2.35 2.07 0.21
C ALA A 51 2.10 3.34 -0.62
N GLN A 52 0.87 3.84 -0.63
CA GLN A 52 0.53 5.09 -1.31
C GLN A 52 1.29 6.28 -0.72
N ILE A 53 1.24 6.46 0.61
CA ILE A 53 1.90 7.57 1.31
C ILE A 53 3.42 7.53 1.11
N GLU A 54 4.03 6.34 1.17
CA GLU A 54 5.46 6.22 0.93
C GLU A 54 5.83 6.55 -0.52
N GLY A 55 4.97 6.19 -1.49
CA GLY A 55 5.11 6.60 -2.88
C GLY A 55 5.05 8.12 -3.06
N GLU A 56 4.02 8.78 -2.53
CA GLU A 56 3.86 10.24 -2.58
C GLU A 56 5.05 10.96 -1.93
N LYS A 57 5.53 10.45 -0.79
CA LYS A 57 6.72 10.97 -0.11
C LYS A 57 7.98 10.85 -0.98
N GLN A 58 8.19 9.74 -1.66
CA GLN A 58 9.34 9.58 -2.55
C GLN A 58 9.28 10.53 -3.75
N GLU A 59 8.09 10.74 -4.33
CA GLU A 59 7.88 11.70 -5.40
C GLU A 59 8.20 13.13 -4.94
N LEU A 60 7.65 13.55 -3.80
CA LEU A 60 7.92 14.87 -3.21
C LEU A 60 9.40 15.07 -2.86
N LEU A 61 10.10 14.04 -2.37
CA LEU A 61 11.53 14.11 -2.11
C LEU A 61 12.34 14.32 -3.40
N LYS A 62 11.94 13.64 -4.48
CA LYS A 62 12.57 13.81 -5.79
C LYS A 62 12.33 15.22 -6.33
N GLU A 63 11.10 15.72 -6.25
CA GLU A 63 10.75 17.08 -6.65
C GLU A 63 11.54 18.12 -5.85
N LYS A 64 11.57 17.99 -4.51
CA LYS A 64 12.36 18.85 -3.63
C LYS A 64 13.83 18.90 -4.03
N SER A 65 14.44 17.74 -4.32
CA SER A 65 15.85 17.67 -4.74
C SER A 65 16.09 18.38 -6.09
N GLY A 66 15.15 18.26 -7.02
CA GLY A 66 15.19 18.97 -8.30
C GLY A 66 15.12 20.48 -8.10
N LEU A 67 14.16 20.96 -7.31
CA LEU A 67 13.99 22.37 -6.99
C LEU A 67 15.21 22.95 -6.26
N GLU A 68 15.79 22.22 -5.30
CA GLU A 68 17.03 22.65 -4.63
C GLU A 68 18.19 22.81 -5.61
N SER A 69 18.34 21.89 -6.57
CA SER A 69 19.36 22.01 -7.61
C SER A 69 19.14 23.22 -8.52
N GLU A 70 17.88 23.54 -8.81
CA GLU A 70 17.51 24.68 -9.63
C GLU A 70 17.77 26.00 -8.89
N ILE A 71 17.46 26.08 -7.59
CA ILE A 71 17.82 27.22 -6.74
C ILE A 71 19.33 27.45 -6.73
N VAL A 72 20.13 26.38 -6.58
CA VAL A 72 21.60 26.49 -6.61
C VAL A 72 22.08 27.04 -7.96
N ARG A 73 21.51 26.57 -9.08
CA ARG A 73 21.85 27.09 -10.41
C ARG A 73 21.47 28.55 -10.56
N LEU A 74 20.26 28.93 -10.17
CA LEU A 74 19.75 30.31 -10.22
C LEU A 74 20.50 31.28 -9.29
N ASN A 75 21.20 30.78 -8.27
CA ASN A 75 22.08 31.60 -7.44
C ASN A 75 23.43 31.95 -8.09
N THR A 76 23.71 31.46 -9.31
CA THR A 76 24.92 31.83 -10.05
C THR A 76 24.62 32.91 -11.10
N PRO A 77 25.34 34.07 -11.09
CA PRO A 77 25.10 35.15 -12.03
C PRO A 77 25.23 34.74 -13.51
N SER A 78 26.15 33.81 -13.80
CA SER A 78 26.37 33.28 -15.14
C SER A 78 25.17 32.48 -15.66
N TYR A 79 24.53 31.69 -14.81
CA TYR A 79 23.37 30.90 -15.21
C TYR A 79 22.13 31.78 -15.39
N VAL A 80 21.95 32.79 -14.54
CA VAL A 80 20.89 33.81 -14.71
C VAL A 80 21.08 34.58 -16.01
N GLU A 81 22.32 34.96 -16.34
CA GLU A 81 22.63 35.62 -17.61
C GLU A 81 22.36 34.71 -18.82
N GLN A 82 22.73 33.43 -18.74
CA GLN A 82 22.44 32.46 -19.79
C GLN A 82 20.93 32.29 -19.99
N LEU A 83 20.17 32.14 -18.90
CA LEU A 83 18.71 32.03 -18.95
C LEU A 83 18.08 33.30 -19.52
N ALA A 84 18.58 34.48 -19.15
CA ALA A 84 18.15 35.76 -19.71
C ALA A 84 18.44 35.89 -21.21
N ARG A 85 19.57 35.36 -21.69
CA ARG A 85 19.89 35.28 -23.13
C ARG A 85 18.95 34.33 -23.85
N GLU A 86 18.70 33.15 -23.29
CA GLU A 86 17.90 32.08 -23.93
C GLU A 86 16.39 32.39 -23.92
N GLN A 87 15.85 32.88 -22.80
CA GLN A 87 14.40 33.08 -22.62
C GLN A 87 13.94 34.50 -22.99
N LEU A 88 14.80 35.50 -22.80
CA LEU A 88 14.45 36.91 -22.98
C LEU A 88 15.22 37.58 -24.13
N GLY A 89 16.16 36.89 -24.77
CA GLY A 89 16.98 37.47 -25.85
C GLY A 89 17.88 38.63 -25.39
N LEU A 90 18.17 38.72 -24.09
CA LEU A 90 18.97 39.82 -23.55
C LEU A 90 20.45 39.66 -23.93
N VAL A 91 21.14 40.77 -24.19
CA VAL A 91 22.57 40.80 -24.55
C VAL A 91 23.32 41.78 -23.65
N ARG A 92 24.63 41.59 -23.46
CA ARG A 92 25.42 42.56 -22.67
C ARG A 92 25.52 43.90 -23.38
N LYS A 93 25.80 44.94 -22.62
CA LYS A 93 26.06 46.27 -23.16
C LYS A 93 27.24 46.21 -24.13
N GLY A 94 27.00 46.51 -25.40
CA GLY A 94 27.99 46.45 -26.48
C GLY A 94 27.93 45.19 -27.36
N GLU A 95 27.07 44.21 -27.04
CA GLU A 95 26.77 43.07 -27.90
C GLU A 95 25.52 43.36 -28.77
N ILE A 96 25.40 42.67 -29.91
CA ILE A 96 24.29 42.82 -30.85
C ILE A 96 23.63 41.46 -31.03
N MET A 97 22.31 41.38 -30.88
CA MET A 97 21.55 40.14 -31.11
C MET A 97 21.41 39.89 -32.62
N ILE A 98 21.80 38.70 -33.08
CA ILE A 98 21.65 38.27 -34.48
C ILE A 98 20.65 37.13 -34.54
N SER A 99 19.48 37.38 -35.14
CA SER A 99 18.47 36.35 -35.39
C SER A 99 18.74 35.69 -36.75
N PRO A 100 18.57 34.35 -36.90
CA PRO A 100 18.65 33.68 -38.18
C PRO A 100 17.63 34.27 -39.17
N LYS A 101 17.99 34.39 -40.45
CA LYS A 101 17.01 34.71 -41.49
C LYS A 101 16.13 33.47 -41.70
N GLU A 102 14.85 33.60 -41.38
CA GLU A 102 13.81 32.66 -41.80
C GLU A 102 13.95 32.44 -43.33
N GLN A 103 14.08 31.19 -43.78
CA GLN A 103 14.17 30.82 -45.20
C GLN A 103 12.79 30.69 -45.82
#